data_AF-W7J7Y5-F1
#
_entry.id   AF-W7J7Y5-F1
#
_cell.length_a   1.000
_cell.length_b   1.000
_cell.length_c   1.000
_cell.angle_alpha   90.00
_cell.angle_beta   90.00
_cell.angle_gamma   90.00
#
_symmetry.space_group_name_H-M   'P 1'
#
loop_
_entity.id
_entity.type
_entity.pdbx_description
1 polymer ?
#
loop_
_entity_poly.entity_id
_entity_poly.type
_entity_poly.pdbx_seq_one_letter_code
_entity_poly.pdbx_strand_id
1 'polypeptide(L)'
;MTLTRRDLLRTSIAVGAAGAALPVFTATANAAAPVIASCQTWGAREPRAAVEVLDRRPTYIVVHHTAGPNSGDLSLEHAYAISRSIQDHHMDNNGWIDSGQQLTNSRGGHVTEGRHRSLEALRDGTRHLMGANVGDHNSEVIGIENEGLYTSVDVPARLWNSLVGLVAYIARQYDIAPSEIRGHRDFNSTECPGGVLYGRLPELRTAVGGVLGRAVAHPQTWPLLKPGDTGDRVKAAQHLLRERGSRDLPADGVFGAATAAAVRRFGDAAGLRSDPCYASRVADESGFLGAGAWPALIRPVELSEASEAAAAARTLLRDRSLTRVESRDWRTLLNG
;
A
#
# COMPACT_ATOMS: atom_id res chain seq x y z
N MET A 1 68.60 28.56 -29.28
CA MET A 1 68.09 29.33 -28.13
C MET A 1 68.04 28.39 -26.93
N THR A 2 69.02 28.53 -26.04
CA THR A 2 69.15 27.84 -24.75
C THR A 2 68.34 28.58 -23.67
N LEU A 3 67.91 27.85 -22.63
CA LEU A 3 67.56 28.23 -21.23
C LEU A 3 66.42 27.31 -20.72
N THR A 4 66.32 26.75 -19.51
CA THR A 4 67.20 26.24 -18.44
C THR A 4 66.28 25.67 -17.35
N ARG A 5 66.81 24.77 -16.50
CA ARG A 5 66.20 24.31 -15.23
C ARG A 5 65.97 25.47 -14.24
N ARG A 6 64.78 25.55 -13.64
CA ARG A 6 64.56 25.99 -12.24
C ARG A 6 63.14 25.64 -11.78
N ASP A 7 63.11 24.71 -10.82
CA ASP A 7 62.20 24.54 -9.69
C ASP A 7 60.83 25.22 -9.71
N LEU A 8 59.76 24.44 -9.50
CA LEU A 8 59.07 24.45 -8.20
C LEU A 8 58.00 23.36 -8.11
N LEU A 9 58.17 22.50 -7.10
CA LEU A 9 57.13 21.65 -6.50
C LEU A 9 55.83 22.43 -6.26
N ARG A 10 54.67 21.77 -6.43
CA ARG A 10 53.82 21.32 -5.30
C ARG A 10 52.45 20.77 -5.74
N THR A 11 52.10 19.67 -5.06
CA THR A 11 50.75 19.20 -4.67
C THR A 11 49.82 18.59 -5.72
N SER A 12 49.90 17.26 -5.75
CA SER A 12 48.81 16.30 -5.85
C SER A 12 47.47 16.68 -5.20
N ILE A 13 46.38 16.51 -5.95
CA ILE A 13 45.12 15.95 -5.44
C ILE A 13 44.63 14.93 -6.47
N ALA A 14 44.82 13.65 -6.18
CA ALA A 14 44.10 12.57 -6.84
C ALA A 14 42.71 12.52 -6.21
N VAL A 15 41.68 12.99 -6.92
CA VAL A 15 40.29 12.69 -6.55
C VAL A 15 39.99 11.30 -7.07
N GLY A 16 40.06 10.31 -6.17
CA GLY A 16 39.54 8.98 -6.41
C GLY A 16 38.02 9.06 -6.55
N ALA A 17 37.52 8.99 -7.78
CA ALA A 17 36.12 8.69 -8.02
C ALA A 17 35.91 7.19 -7.74
N ALA A 18 35.62 6.85 -6.48
CA ALA A 18 34.96 5.60 -6.14
C ALA A 18 33.53 5.66 -6.67
N GLY A 19 33.38 5.47 -7.98
CA GLY A 19 32.08 5.25 -8.59
C GLY A 19 31.53 3.94 -8.06
N ALA A 20 30.56 4.01 -7.15
CA ALA A 20 29.71 2.88 -6.85
C ALA A 20 29.00 2.47 -8.15
N ALA A 21 29.53 1.46 -8.83
CA ALA A 21 28.84 0.85 -9.96
C ALA A 21 27.58 0.20 -9.41
N LEU A 22 26.44 0.88 -9.57
CA LEU A 22 25.14 0.26 -9.40
C LEU A 22 25.07 -0.93 -10.38
N PRO A 23 24.56 -2.10 -9.96
CA PRO A 23 24.39 -3.21 -10.88
C PRO A 23 23.41 -2.77 -11.98
N VAL A 24 23.91 -2.63 -13.20
CA VAL A 24 23.08 -2.50 -14.38
C VAL A 24 22.48 -3.89 -14.63
N PHE A 25 21.26 -4.09 -14.16
CA PHE A 25 20.48 -5.27 -14.51
C PHE A 25 20.07 -5.15 -15.98
N THR A 26 20.90 -5.66 -16.89
CA THR A 26 20.44 -5.99 -18.24
C THR A 26 19.64 -7.28 -18.16
N ALA A 27 18.32 -7.17 -18.11
CA ALA A 27 17.44 -8.33 -18.26
C ALA A 27 16.16 -7.96 -19.01
N THR A 28 16.22 -7.97 -20.35
CA THR A 28 15.04 -8.30 -21.15
C THR A 28 14.82 -9.81 -21.09
N ALA A 29 14.57 -10.34 -19.89
CA ALA A 29 14.05 -11.68 -19.73
C ALA A 29 12.52 -11.53 -19.68
N ASN A 30 11.82 -12.10 -20.66
CA ASN A 30 10.39 -12.35 -20.49
C ASN A 30 10.22 -13.09 -19.16
N ALA A 31 9.70 -12.42 -18.13
CA ALA A 31 9.38 -13.10 -16.88
C ALA A 31 8.49 -14.30 -17.24
N ALA A 32 8.96 -15.52 -16.97
CA ALA A 32 8.17 -16.71 -17.21
C ALA A 32 6.86 -16.60 -16.42
N ALA A 33 5.76 -17.15 -16.95
CA ALA A 33 4.50 -17.15 -16.22
C ALA A 33 4.72 -17.85 -14.86
N PRO A 34 4.30 -17.23 -13.74
CA PRO A 34 4.46 -17.83 -12.42
C PRO A 34 3.61 -19.11 -12.31
N VAL A 35 4.09 -20.07 -11.53
CA VAL A 35 3.28 -21.24 -11.15
C VAL A 35 2.26 -20.80 -10.12
N ILE A 36 0.98 -20.91 -10.47
CA ILE A 36 -0.15 -20.58 -9.59
C ILE A 36 -0.99 -21.85 -9.42
N ALA A 37 -1.14 -22.33 -8.19
CA ALA A 37 -2.04 -23.44 -7.89
C ALA A 37 -3.49 -22.94 -7.93
N SER A 38 -4.33 -23.55 -8.78
CA SER A 38 -5.74 -23.20 -8.90
C SER A 38 -6.53 -23.53 -7.63
N CYS A 39 -7.73 -22.97 -7.49
CA CYS A 39 -8.70 -23.33 -6.45
C CYS A 39 -8.89 -24.86 -6.35
N GLN A 40 -9.02 -25.54 -7.49
CA GLN A 40 -9.11 -27.00 -7.55
C GLN A 40 -7.85 -27.70 -7.01
N THR A 41 -6.66 -27.16 -7.30
CA THR A 41 -5.37 -27.78 -6.95
C THR A 41 -5.13 -27.79 -5.44
N TRP A 42 -5.44 -26.68 -4.75
CA TRP A 42 -5.22 -26.58 -3.30
C TRP A 42 -6.43 -27.06 -2.47
N GLY A 43 -7.53 -27.44 -3.13
CA GLY A 43 -8.73 -27.97 -2.48
C GLY A 43 -9.64 -26.89 -1.90
N ALA A 44 -9.92 -25.84 -2.69
CA ALA A 44 -10.91 -24.83 -2.35
C ALA A 44 -12.30 -25.43 -2.18
N ARG A 45 -13.07 -24.87 -1.26
CA ARG A 45 -14.51 -25.10 -1.20
C ARG A 45 -15.18 -24.34 -2.34
N GLU A 46 -16.29 -24.86 -2.86
CA GLU A 46 -17.08 -24.18 -3.88
C GLU A 46 -17.60 -22.81 -3.39
N PRO A 47 -17.67 -21.79 -4.26
CA PRO A 47 -18.24 -20.51 -3.90
C PRO A 47 -19.75 -20.64 -3.60
N ARG A 48 -20.26 -19.88 -2.63
CA ARG A 48 -21.69 -19.90 -2.23
C ARG A 48 -22.65 -19.32 -3.27
N ALA A 49 -22.12 -18.60 -4.25
CA ALA A 49 -22.86 -18.03 -5.38
C ALA A 49 -21.93 -17.84 -6.58
N ALA A 50 -22.51 -17.52 -7.74
CA ALA A 50 -21.74 -17.22 -8.94
C ALA A 50 -20.82 -16.01 -8.70
N VAL A 51 -19.55 -16.14 -9.11
CA VAL A 51 -18.60 -15.04 -9.12
C VAL A 51 -18.83 -14.13 -10.34
N GLU A 52 -18.58 -12.83 -10.17
CA GLU A 52 -18.72 -11.84 -11.25
C GLU A 52 -17.38 -11.62 -11.95
N VAL A 53 -17.35 -11.90 -13.26
CA VAL A 53 -16.22 -11.56 -14.15
C VAL A 53 -16.62 -10.33 -14.96
N LEU A 54 -15.83 -9.28 -14.82
CA LEU A 54 -16.01 -7.98 -15.44
C LEU A 54 -15.34 -7.97 -16.81
N ASP A 55 -16.05 -7.44 -17.81
CA ASP A 55 -15.54 -7.29 -19.19
C ASP A 55 -14.67 -6.04 -19.33
N ARG A 56 -13.67 -5.93 -18.46
CA ARG A 56 -12.64 -4.88 -18.44
C ARG A 56 -11.44 -5.36 -17.64
N ARG A 57 -10.30 -4.68 -17.82
CA ARG A 57 -9.08 -4.91 -17.04
C ARG A 57 -9.15 -4.20 -15.68
N PRO A 58 -8.44 -4.69 -14.65
CA PRO A 58 -8.23 -3.93 -13.43
C PRO A 58 -7.31 -2.74 -13.69
N THR A 59 -7.45 -1.70 -12.88
CA THR A 59 -6.61 -0.49 -12.90
C THR A 59 -5.40 -0.65 -11.98
N TYR A 60 -5.58 -1.30 -10.83
CA TYR A 60 -4.59 -1.38 -9.77
C TYR A 60 -4.22 -2.82 -9.42
N ILE A 61 -2.95 -3.03 -9.08
CA ILE A 61 -2.50 -4.22 -8.36
C ILE A 61 -2.36 -3.84 -6.89
N VAL A 62 -3.12 -4.49 -6.01
CA VAL A 62 -3.12 -4.14 -4.58
C VAL A 62 -2.44 -5.22 -3.76
N VAL A 63 -1.43 -4.80 -3.00
CA VAL A 63 -0.66 -5.64 -2.09
C VAL A 63 -1.33 -5.61 -0.72
N HIS A 64 -1.71 -6.78 -0.25
CA HIS A 64 -2.28 -7.03 1.06
C HIS A 64 -1.35 -7.90 1.91
N HIS A 65 -1.61 -7.93 3.21
CA HIS A 65 -1.06 -8.91 4.13
C HIS A 65 -2.20 -9.78 4.67
N THR A 66 -1.93 -11.04 4.98
CA THR A 66 -2.96 -11.89 5.57
C THR A 66 -3.24 -11.54 7.04
N ALA A 67 -2.66 -10.48 7.59
CA ALA A 67 -2.78 -10.11 9.00
C ALA A 67 -2.63 -11.31 9.97
N GLY A 68 -1.81 -12.28 9.58
CA GLY A 68 -1.60 -13.54 10.30
C GLY A 68 -0.21 -13.63 10.89
N PRO A 69 0.07 -14.63 11.72
CA PRO A 69 1.41 -14.87 12.22
C PRO A 69 2.42 -14.97 11.07
N ASN A 70 3.62 -14.45 11.28
CA ASN A 70 4.73 -14.61 10.34
C ASN A 70 5.33 -16.02 10.47
N SER A 71 4.65 -17.04 9.92
CA SER A 71 5.03 -18.45 10.06
C SER A 71 6.47 -18.74 9.60
N GLY A 72 7.09 -19.73 10.23
CA GLY A 72 8.36 -20.32 9.80
C GLY A 72 8.20 -21.49 8.82
N ASP A 73 6.97 -22.00 8.65
CA ASP A 73 6.69 -23.06 7.68
C ASP A 73 6.63 -22.46 6.27
N LEU A 74 7.53 -22.89 5.40
CA LEU A 74 7.70 -22.38 4.04
C LEU A 74 7.23 -23.38 2.99
N SER A 75 6.51 -24.44 3.39
CA SER A 75 6.09 -25.52 2.51
C SER A 75 4.90 -25.14 1.62
N LEU A 76 4.73 -25.91 0.54
CA LEU A 76 3.56 -25.82 -0.32
C LEU A 76 2.27 -26.25 0.42
N GLU A 77 2.36 -27.25 1.28
CA GLU A 77 1.24 -27.73 2.08
C GLU A 77 0.71 -26.63 3.01
N HIS A 78 1.60 -25.89 3.65
CA HIS A 78 1.26 -24.73 4.46
C HIS A 78 0.62 -23.61 3.65
N ALA A 79 1.12 -23.34 2.43
CA ALA A 79 0.50 -22.37 1.53
C ALA A 79 -0.97 -22.74 1.21
N TYR A 80 -1.26 -24.03 1.02
CA TYR A 80 -2.63 -24.51 0.81
C TYR A 80 -3.46 -24.41 2.09
N ALA A 81 -2.88 -24.70 3.25
CA ALA A 81 -3.54 -24.57 4.54
C ALA A 81 -3.97 -23.12 4.85
N ILE A 82 -3.10 -22.16 4.55
CA ILE A 82 -3.45 -20.73 4.67
C ILE A 82 -4.54 -20.33 3.70
N SER A 83 -4.47 -20.80 2.45
CA SER A 83 -5.51 -20.50 1.44
C SER A 83 -6.89 -20.97 1.92
N ARG A 84 -6.98 -22.19 2.48
CA ARG A 84 -8.20 -22.70 3.13
C ARG A 84 -8.62 -21.84 4.33
N SER A 85 -7.70 -21.54 5.23
CA SER A 85 -8.00 -20.72 6.42
C SER A 85 -8.55 -19.33 6.09
N ILE A 86 -8.00 -18.69 5.04
CA ILE A 86 -8.50 -17.40 4.56
C ILE A 86 -9.90 -17.56 3.95
N GLN A 87 -10.10 -18.58 3.11
CA GLN A 87 -11.39 -18.84 2.48
C GLN A 87 -12.48 -19.15 3.52
N ASP A 88 -12.18 -20.00 4.50
CA ASP A 88 -13.08 -20.35 5.60
C ASP A 88 -13.52 -19.10 6.36
N HIS A 89 -12.58 -18.24 6.75
CA HIS A 89 -12.94 -17.00 7.44
C HIS A 89 -13.80 -16.07 6.59
N HIS A 90 -13.40 -15.83 5.33
CA HIS A 90 -14.16 -14.95 4.44
C HIS A 90 -15.60 -15.43 4.23
N MET A 91 -15.81 -16.73 4.10
CA MET A 91 -17.15 -17.28 3.90
C MET A 91 -17.93 -17.42 5.22
N ASP A 92 -17.30 -17.92 6.27
CA ASP A 92 -18.00 -18.34 7.49
C ASP A 92 -18.16 -17.17 8.48
N ASN A 93 -17.20 -16.24 8.53
CA ASN A 93 -17.25 -15.08 9.41
C ASN A 93 -17.76 -13.82 8.69
N ASN A 94 -17.27 -13.53 7.48
CA ASN A 94 -17.68 -12.32 6.75
C ASN A 94 -18.96 -12.53 5.92
N GLY A 95 -19.38 -13.78 5.72
CA GLY A 95 -20.55 -14.11 4.89
C GLY A 95 -20.30 -13.93 3.39
N TRP A 96 -19.04 -13.75 2.97
CA TRP A 96 -18.72 -13.59 1.55
C TRP A 96 -18.94 -14.89 0.78
N ILE A 97 -19.09 -14.77 -0.54
CA ILE A 97 -19.36 -15.93 -1.38
C ILE A 97 -18.14 -16.82 -1.59
N ASP A 98 -16.93 -16.28 -1.40
CA ASP A 98 -15.63 -16.90 -1.61
C ASP A 98 -14.54 -16.00 -0.98
N SER A 99 -13.26 -16.35 -1.10
CA SER A 99 -12.14 -15.47 -0.73
C SER A 99 -12.26 -14.08 -1.36
N GLY A 100 -11.90 -13.03 -0.63
CA GLY A 100 -12.00 -11.65 -1.13
C GLY A 100 -10.92 -11.28 -2.14
N GLN A 101 -9.72 -11.83 -1.99
CA GLN A 101 -8.58 -11.61 -2.88
C GLN A 101 -8.55 -12.58 -4.06
N GLN A 102 -7.98 -12.13 -5.17
CA GLN A 102 -7.79 -12.97 -6.35
C GLN A 102 -6.61 -13.94 -6.20
N LEU A 103 -5.55 -13.54 -5.48
CA LEU A 103 -4.33 -14.33 -5.36
C LEU A 103 -3.77 -14.29 -3.92
N THR A 104 -3.10 -15.35 -3.51
CA THR A 104 -2.36 -15.42 -2.24
C THR A 104 -0.91 -15.83 -2.52
N ASN A 105 0.06 -15.24 -1.81
CA ASN A 105 1.48 -15.55 -1.88
C ASN A 105 2.00 -15.91 -0.49
N SER A 106 2.42 -17.16 -0.31
CA SER A 106 2.93 -17.65 0.98
C SER A 106 4.34 -17.11 1.29
N ARG A 107 4.77 -17.24 2.54
CA ARG A 107 6.14 -16.90 2.98
C ARG A 107 7.20 -17.74 2.27
N GLY A 108 6.82 -18.95 1.84
CA GLY A 108 7.63 -19.83 0.99
C GLY A 108 7.72 -19.41 -0.48
N GLY A 109 6.93 -18.41 -0.91
CA GLY A 109 6.84 -17.95 -2.28
C GLY A 109 5.90 -18.78 -3.17
N HIS A 110 5.01 -19.58 -2.58
CA HIS A 110 4.03 -20.36 -3.31
C HIS A 110 2.76 -19.53 -3.56
N VAL A 111 2.35 -19.42 -4.82
CA VAL A 111 1.17 -18.63 -5.22
C VAL A 111 -0.04 -19.53 -5.43
N THR A 112 -1.17 -19.14 -4.86
CA THR A 112 -2.47 -19.80 -5.04
C THR A 112 -3.51 -18.83 -5.60
N GLU A 113 -4.43 -19.36 -6.40
CA GLU A 113 -5.67 -18.69 -6.76
C GLU A 113 -6.54 -18.58 -5.50
N GLY A 114 -6.90 -17.36 -5.10
CA GLY A 114 -7.72 -17.11 -3.91
C GLY A 114 -9.21 -17.26 -4.20
N ARG A 115 -9.70 -16.45 -5.15
CA ARG A 115 -11.10 -16.39 -5.57
C ARG A 115 -11.29 -17.08 -6.91
N HIS A 116 -12.32 -17.92 -7.02
CA HIS A 116 -12.55 -18.76 -8.20
C HIS A 116 -12.59 -17.94 -9.49
N ARG A 117 -11.98 -18.47 -10.55
CA ARG A 117 -11.85 -17.89 -11.90
C ARG A 117 -10.87 -16.72 -12.01
N SER A 118 -10.16 -16.35 -10.94
CA SER A 118 -9.10 -15.32 -11.01
C SER A 118 -7.99 -15.74 -11.96
N LEU A 119 -7.60 -17.02 -11.92
CA LEU A 119 -6.51 -17.53 -12.75
C LEU A 119 -6.91 -17.60 -14.23
N GLU A 120 -8.17 -17.94 -14.51
CA GLU A 120 -8.75 -17.89 -15.86
C GLU A 120 -8.69 -16.46 -16.40
N ALA A 121 -9.24 -15.48 -15.66
CA ALA A 121 -9.28 -14.08 -16.07
C ALA A 121 -7.88 -13.48 -16.25
N LEU A 122 -6.95 -13.79 -15.34
CA LEU A 122 -5.56 -13.33 -15.43
C LEU A 122 -4.83 -13.84 -16.68
N ARG A 123 -5.06 -15.10 -17.06
CA ARG A 123 -4.45 -15.69 -18.26
C ARG A 123 -5.05 -15.13 -19.56
N ASP A 124 -6.33 -14.75 -19.50
CA ASP A 124 -7.04 -14.11 -20.59
C ASP A 124 -6.57 -12.65 -20.80
N GLY A 125 -6.32 -11.91 -19.71
CA GLY A 125 -5.73 -10.56 -19.76
C GLY A 125 -6.67 -9.44 -20.28
N THR A 126 -7.91 -9.77 -20.62
CA THR A 126 -8.92 -8.78 -21.07
C THR A 126 -10.04 -8.56 -20.06
N ARG A 127 -10.28 -9.55 -19.20
CA ARG A 127 -11.32 -9.54 -18.17
C ARG A 127 -10.73 -9.49 -16.76
N HIS A 128 -11.54 -9.07 -15.80
CA HIS A 128 -11.16 -8.92 -14.38
C HIS A 128 -12.16 -9.64 -13.48
N LEU A 129 -11.71 -10.27 -12.41
CA LEU A 129 -12.62 -10.87 -11.43
C LEU A 129 -12.96 -9.85 -10.35
N MET A 130 -14.26 -9.58 -10.13
CA MET A 130 -14.72 -8.73 -9.01
C MET A 130 -14.25 -9.33 -7.66
N GLY A 131 -13.49 -8.53 -6.90
CA GLY A 131 -12.99 -8.90 -5.58
C GLY A 131 -13.94 -8.53 -4.44
N ALA A 132 -13.47 -8.73 -3.20
CA ALA A 132 -14.04 -8.16 -1.98
C ALA A 132 -12.93 -7.64 -1.03
N ASN A 133 -11.77 -7.28 -1.58
CA ASN A 133 -10.54 -7.00 -0.84
C ASN A 133 -10.23 -5.51 -0.61
N VAL A 134 -10.82 -4.59 -1.38
CA VAL A 134 -10.68 -3.13 -1.18
C VAL A 134 -12.06 -2.48 -1.25
N GLY A 135 -12.55 -1.98 -0.12
CA GLY A 135 -13.88 -1.35 -0.04
C GLY A 135 -14.02 -0.22 -1.05
N ASP A 136 -15.16 -0.16 -1.76
CA ASP A 136 -15.47 0.78 -2.84
C ASP A 136 -14.58 0.72 -4.11
N HIS A 137 -13.54 -0.13 -4.12
CA HIS A 137 -12.58 -0.25 -5.23
C HIS A 137 -12.49 -1.69 -5.79
N ASN A 138 -13.30 -2.63 -5.30
CA ASN A 138 -13.26 -4.05 -5.71
C ASN A 138 -13.31 -4.31 -7.23
N SER A 139 -13.95 -3.40 -7.97
CA SER A 139 -14.16 -3.54 -9.41
C SER A 139 -12.96 -3.10 -10.27
N GLU A 140 -11.94 -2.51 -9.65
CA GLU A 140 -10.74 -1.96 -10.30
C GLU A 140 -9.43 -2.56 -9.77
N VAL A 141 -9.48 -3.39 -8.72
CA VAL A 141 -8.30 -3.95 -8.05
C VAL A 141 -8.16 -5.46 -8.32
N ILE A 142 -6.95 -5.89 -8.67
CA ILE A 142 -6.51 -7.27 -8.47
C ILE A 142 -5.66 -7.34 -7.19
N GLY A 143 -6.17 -8.03 -6.17
CA GLY A 143 -5.60 -8.13 -4.84
C GLY A 143 -4.70 -9.35 -4.67
N ILE A 144 -3.56 -9.16 -4.01
CA ILE A 144 -2.60 -10.21 -3.64
C ILE A 144 -2.43 -10.21 -2.12
N GLU A 145 -2.90 -11.26 -1.45
CA GLU A 145 -2.65 -11.48 -0.03
C GLU A 145 -1.27 -12.09 0.21
N ASN A 146 -0.40 -11.39 0.94
CA ASN A 146 0.94 -11.87 1.28
C ASN A 146 0.95 -12.41 2.70
N GLU A 147 1.30 -13.68 2.89
CA GLU A 147 1.21 -14.35 4.18
C GLU A 147 2.05 -13.64 5.26
N GLY A 148 1.39 -13.10 6.29
CA GLY A 148 2.04 -12.52 7.45
C GLY A 148 1.37 -11.24 7.93
N LEU A 149 2.04 -10.57 8.88
CA LEU A 149 1.55 -9.32 9.49
C LEU A 149 2.36 -8.10 9.06
N TYR A 150 3.68 -8.24 8.88
CA TYR A 150 4.57 -7.18 8.34
C TYR A 150 4.46 -5.78 8.95
N THR A 151 3.99 -5.67 10.19
CA THR A 151 4.02 -4.41 10.94
C THR A 151 5.43 -4.06 11.39
N SER A 152 6.23 -5.06 11.77
CA SER A 152 7.62 -4.89 12.25
C SER A 152 8.62 -5.95 11.74
N VAL A 153 8.13 -7.07 11.21
CA VAL A 153 8.98 -8.16 10.68
C VAL A 153 9.17 -7.96 9.18
N ASP A 154 10.38 -8.21 8.67
CA ASP A 154 10.66 -8.11 7.23
C ASP A 154 10.08 -9.28 6.42
N VAL A 155 9.89 -9.01 5.14
CA VAL A 155 9.39 -9.94 4.14
C VAL A 155 10.50 -10.91 3.73
N PRO A 156 10.31 -12.24 3.86
CA PRO A 156 11.31 -13.22 3.44
C PRO A 156 11.64 -13.08 1.95
N ALA A 157 12.90 -13.31 1.59
CA ALA A 157 13.37 -13.23 0.20
C ALA A 157 12.57 -14.12 -0.77
N ARG A 158 12.09 -15.30 -0.31
CA ARG A 158 11.26 -16.21 -1.11
C ARG A 158 9.92 -15.57 -1.49
N LEU A 159 9.20 -15.03 -0.51
CA LEU A 159 7.96 -14.29 -0.75
C LEU A 159 8.21 -13.07 -1.62
N TRP A 160 9.27 -12.29 -1.33
CA TRP A 160 9.59 -11.07 -2.06
C TRP A 160 9.87 -11.34 -3.54
N ASN A 161 10.75 -12.31 -3.83
CA ASN A 161 11.08 -12.67 -5.22
C ASN A 161 9.86 -13.21 -5.97
N SER A 162 9.02 -14.01 -5.30
CA SER A 162 7.75 -14.49 -5.86
C SER A 162 6.80 -13.32 -6.15
N LEU A 163 6.66 -12.37 -5.22
CA LEU A 163 5.81 -11.20 -5.37
C LEU A 163 6.26 -10.32 -6.55
N VAL A 164 7.56 -10.06 -6.70
CA VAL A 164 8.11 -9.30 -7.84
C VAL A 164 7.74 -9.98 -9.16
N GLY A 165 7.97 -11.29 -9.28
CA GLY A 165 7.64 -12.05 -10.49
C GLY A 165 6.14 -12.07 -10.79
N LEU A 166 5.31 -12.27 -9.76
CA LEU A 166 3.86 -12.29 -9.87
C LEU A 166 3.31 -10.93 -10.30
N VAL A 167 3.72 -9.85 -9.66
CA VAL A 167 3.26 -8.48 -9.97
C VAL A 167 3.73 -8.08 -11.37
N ALA A 168 4.96 -8.41 -11.77
CA ALA A 168 5.42 -8.16 -13.13
C ALA A 168 4.60 -8.93 -14.18
N TYR A 169 4.24 -10.19 -13.88
CA TYR A 169 3.37 -10.98 -14.75
C TYR A 169 1.98 -10.32 -14.89
N ILE A 170 1.32 -9.97 -13.78
CA ILE A 170 0.00 -9.31 -13.77
C ILE A 170 0.05 -7.98 -14.51
N ALA A 171 1.06 -7.14 -14.22
CA ALA A 171 1.24 -5.85 -14.86
C ALA A 171 1.40 -5.97 -16.37
N ARG A 172 2.12 -6.99 -16.84
CA ARG A 172 2.24 -7.27 -18.28
C ARG A 172 0.94 -7.77 -18.90
N GLN A 173 0.20 -8.66 -18.23
CA GLN A 173 -1.07 -9.20 -18.76
C GLN A 173 -2.12 -8.10 -18.94
N TYR A 174 -2.25 -7.22 -17.96
CA TYR A 174 -3.27 -6.17 -17.96
C TYR A 174 -2.78 -4.80 -18.43
N ASP A 175 -1.51 -4.67 -18.78
CA ASP A 175 -0.85 -3.40 -19.11
C ASP A 175 -0.92 -2.34 -17.99
N ILE A 176 -0.75 -2.78 -16.75
CA ILE A 176 -0.77 -1.89 -15.58
C ILE A 176 0.61 -1.25 -15.41
N ALA A 177 0.65 0.07 -15.23
CA ALA A 177 1.90 0.79 -14.97
C ALA A 177 2.43 0.46 -13.56
N PRO A 178 3.76 0.39 -13.34
CA PRO A 178 4.31 0.16 -12.01
C PRO A 178 3.86 1.18 -10.94
N SER A 179 3.51 2.41 -11.34
CA SER A 179 2.94 3.41 -10.42
C SER A 179 1.62 2.98 -9.78
N GLU A 180 0.86 2.10 -10.45
CA GLU A 180 -0.45 1.61 -10.01
C GLU A 180 -0.37 0.32 -9.17
N ILE A 181 0.85 -0.08 -8.78
CA ILE A 181 1.04 -1.05 -7.69
C ILE A 181 0.85 -0.30 -6.38
N ARG A 182 -0.18 -0.64 -5.61
CA ARG A 182 -0.62 0.08 -4.41
C ARG A 182 -0.74 -0.86 -3.21
N GLY A 183 -0.78 -0.30 -2.01
CA GLY A 183 -1.16 -1.05 -0.81
C GLY A 183 -2.63 -0.82 -0.50
N HIS A 184 -3.27 -1.69 0.28
CA HIS A 184 -4.66 -1.45 0.70
C HIS A 184 -4.84 -0.07 1.40
N ARG A 185 -3.87 0.31 2.23
CA ARG A 185 -3.76 1.62 2.89
C ARG A 185 -3.83 2.83 1.94
N ASP A 186 -3.55 2.65 0.65
CA ASP A 186 -3.65 3.73 -0.34
C ASP A 186 -5.10 4.12 -0.70
N PHE A 187 -6.07 3.30 -0.31
CA PHE A 187 -7.50 3.46 -0.61
C PHE A 187 -8.33 3.63 0.65
N ASN A 188 -8.12 2.78 1.65
CA ASN A 188 -8.91 2.79 2.90
C ASN A 188 -8.05 3.13 4.13
N SER A 189 -8.69 3.45 5.25
CA SER A 189 -8.02 3.75 6.53
C SER A 189 -7.62 2.45 7.26
N THR A 190 -6.59 1.77 6.76
CA THR A 190 -6.16 0.45 7.27
C THR A 190 -4.64 0.36 7.46
N GLU A 191 -4.19 -0.45 8.42
CA GLU A 191 -2.79 -0.82 8.56
C GLU A 191 -2.32 -1.76 7.45
N CYS A 192 -3.20 -2.51 6.77
CA CYS A 192 -2.84 -3.41 5.67
C CYS A 192 -2.07 -2.69 4.54
N PRO A 193 -0.90 -3.18 4.07
CA PRO A 193 -0.31 -4.51 4.31
C PRO A 193 0.73 -4.59 5.46
N GLY A 194 0.63 -3.75 6.48
CA GLY A 194 1.63 -3.59 7.54
C GLY A 194 2.69 -2.54 7.18
N GLY A 195 3.31 -1.94 8.20
CA GLY A 195 4.29 -0.86 8.03
C GLY A 195 5.51 -1.22 7.18
N VAL A 196 6.06 -2.44 7.35
CA VAL A 196 7.25 -2.89 6.63
C VAL A 196 6.93 -3.17 5.16
N LEU A 197 5.94 -4.00 4.87
CA LEU A 197 5.59 -4.32 3.48
C LEU A 197 5.06 -3.10 2.72
N TYR A 198 4.28 -2.22 3.36
CA TYR A 198 3.86 -0.95 2.76
C TYR A 198 5.06 -0.05 2.45
N GLY A 199 6.02 0.07 3.38
CA GLY A 199 7.25 0.84 3.19
C GLY A 199 8.13 0.35 2.04
N ARG A 200 8.00 -0.92 1.66
CA ARG A 200 8.72 -1.54 0.54
C ARG A 200 8.01 -1.42 -0.80
N LEU A 201 6.80 -0.84 -0.89
CA LEU A 201 6.12 -0.67 -2.18
C LEU A 201 6.94 0.12 -3.22
N PRO A 202 7.67 1.20 -2.88
CA PRO A 202 8.57 1.84 -3.85
C PRO A 202 9.64 0.89 -4.41
N GLU A 203 10.22 0.02 -3.58
CA GLU A 203 11.19 -1.00 -4.00
C GLU A 203 10.53 -2.02 -4.95
N LEU A 204 9.32 -2.49 -4.63
CA LEU A 204 8.55 -3.40 -5.48
C LEU A 204 8.27 -2.79 -6.85
N ARG A 205 7.83 -1.52 -6.89
CA ARG A 205 7.59 -0.79 -8.16
C ARG A 205 8.85 -0.71 -9.01
N THR A 206 9.98 -0.39 -8.39
CA THR A 206 11.29 -0.31 -9.08
C THR A 206 11.71 -1.67 -9.63
N ALA A 207 11.60 -2.73 -8.82
CA ALA A 207 11.94 -4.09 -9.25
C ALA A 207 11.06 -4.55 -10.42
N VAL A 208 9.75 -4.33 -10.34
CA VAL A 208 8.79 -4.66 -11.40
C VAL A 208 9.06 -3.84 -12.66
N GLY A 209 9.31 -2.53 -12.53
CA GLY A 209 9.68 -1.67 -13.66
C GLY A 209 10.95 -2.15 -14.36
N GLY A 210 11.95 -2.60 -13.60
CA GLY A 210 13.16 -3.23 -14.14
C GLY A 210 12.87 -4.48 -14.96
N VAL A 211 12.02 -5.38 -14.44
CA VAL A 211 11.58 -6.59 -15.17
C VAL A 211 10.81 -6.25 -16.44
N LEU A 212 10.00 -5.18 -16.42
CA LEU A 212 9.18 -4.75 -17.56
C LEU A 212 9.92 -3.82 -18.54
N GLY A 213 11.11 -3.34 -18.20
CA GLY A 213 11.79 -2.28 -18.95
C GLY A 213 11.02 -0.95 -18.97
N ARG A 214 10.24 -0.65 -17.92
CA ARG A 214 9.39 0.55 -17.81
C ARG A 214 9.95 1.53 -16.80
N ALA A 215 9.87 2.82 -17.11
CA ALA A 215 10.14 3.88 -16.14
C ALA A 215 9.15 3.79 -14.97
N VAL A 216 9.63 4.11 -13.77
CA VAL A 216 8.84 3.98 -12.54
C VAL A 216 8.63 5.36 -11.93
N ALA A 217 7.37 5.73 -11.78
CA ALA A 217 6.95 6.84 -10.94
C ALA A 217 6.45 6.30 -9.59
N HIS A 218 6.65 7.08 -8.54
CA HIS A 218 6.12 6.77 -7.21
C HIS A 218 4.96 7.73 -6.90
N PRO A 219 3.72 7.24 -6.79
CA PRO A 219 2.58 8.11 -6.51
C PRO A 219 2.67 8.69 -5.10
N GLN A 220 2.19 9.93 -4.94
CA GLN A 220 1.99 10.48 -3.60
C GLN A 220 0.80 9.78 -2.94
N THR A 221 0.99 9.37 -1.69
CA THR A 221 -0.01 8.64 -0.89
C THR A 221 -0.49 9.51 0.28
N TRP A 222 -1.62 9.16 0.88
CA TRP A 222 -2.03 9.79 2.13
C TRP A 222 -1.35 9.07 3.31
N PRO A 223 -0.87 9.79 4.33
CA PRO A 223 -0.37 9.12 5.51
C PRO A 223 -1.51 8.46 6.28
N LEU A 224 -1.19 7.37 6.96
CA LEU A 224 -2.07 6.78 7.96
C LEU A 224 -1.68 7.33 9.33
N LEU A 225 -2.64 7.86 10.07
CA LEU A 225 -2.50 8.18 11.47
C LEU A 225 -3.36 7.24 12.32
N LYS A 226 -2.80 6.75 13.42
CA LYS A 226 -3.43 5.76 14.30
C LYS A 226 -3.01 5.96 15.77
N PRO A 227 -3.71 5.30 16.72
CA PRO A 227 -3.35 5.38 18.13
C PRO A 227 -1.86 5.06 18.40
N GLY A 228 -1.22 5.91 19.20
CA GLY A 228 0.21 5.84 19.51
C GLY A 228 1.08 6.77 18.66
N ASP A 229 0.58 7.28 17.53
CA ASP A 229 1.30 8.29 16.75
C ASP A 229 1.38 9.61 17.50
N THR A 230 2.46 10.38 17.24
CA THR A 230 2.66 11.71 17.82
C THR A 230 3.24 12.69 16.80
N GLY A 231 3.16 14.00 17.10
CA GLY A 231 3.80 15.08 16.35
C GLY A 231 2.85 15.96 15.54
N ASP A 232 3.43 16.80 14.68
CA ASP A 232 2.72 17.87 13.97
C ASP A 232 1.60 17.38 13.06
N ARG A 233 1.74 16.19 12.45
CA ARG A 233 0.67 15.57 11.64
C ARG A 233 -0.55 15.22 12.47
N VAL A 234 -0.34 14.70 13.68
CA VAL A 234 -1.43 14.39 14.61
C VAL A 234 -2.09 15.68 15.08
N LYS A 235 -1.29 16.71 15.40
CA LYS A 235 -1.80 18.01 15.82
C LYS A 235 -2.64 18.66 14.72
N ALA A 236 -2.18 18.62 13.48
CA ALA A 236 -2.94 19.09 12.32
C ALA A 236 -4.25 18.29 12.13
N ALA A 237 -4.22 16.97 12.30
CA ALA A 237 -5.43 16.14 12.26
C ALA A 237 -6.43 16.53 13.35
N GLN A 238 -5.98 16.75 14.59
CA GLN A 238 -6.83 17.17 15.71
C GLN A 238 -7.51 18.51 15.44
N HIS A 239 -6.78 19.49 14.91
CA HIS A 239 -7.35 20.75 14.44
C HIS A 239 -8.45 20.52 13.37
N LEU A 240 -8.16 19.73 12.34
CA LEU A 240 -9.16 19.44 11.31
C LEU A 240 -10.39 18.69 11.88
N LEU A 241 -10.22 17.81 12.86
CA LEU A 241 -11.33 17.12 13.53
C LEU A 241 -12.17 18.08 14.40
N ARG A 242 -11.57 19.11 15.00
CA ARG A 242 -12.29 20.20 15.68
C ARG A 242 -13.18 20.99 14.72
N GLU A 243 -12.65 21.32 13.54
CA GLU A 243 -13.42 21.97 12.46
C GLU A 243 -14.67 21.14 12.10
N ARG A 244 -14.55 19.80 12.11
CA ARG A 244 -15.64 18.85 11.83
C ARG A 244 -16.50 18.51 13.05
N GLY A 245 -16.43 19.30 14.13
CA GLY A 245 -17.37 19.23 15.25
C GLY A 245 -16.83 18.62 16.54
N SER A 246 -15.61 18.07 16.56
CA SER A 246 -14.97 17.60 17.81
C SER A 246 -14.28 18.76 18.55
N ARG A 247 -15.03 19.83 18.87
CA ARG A 247 -14.50 21.12 19.35
C ARG A 247 -13.63 21.01 20.62
N ASP A 248 -13.95 20.08 21.50
CA ASP A 248 -13.25 19.90 22.78
C ASP A 248 -12.03 18.95 22.71
N LEU A 249 -11.74 18.37 21.53
CA LEU A 249 -10.59 17.48 21.35
C LEU A 249 -9.29 18.26 21.59
N PRO A 250 -8.35 17.85 22.46
CA PRO A 250 -7.05 18.52 22.56
C PRO A 250 -6.25 18.46 21.24
N ALA A 251 -5.58 19.56 20.86
CA ALA A 251 -4.65 19.63 19.73
C ALA A 251 -3.21 19.58 20.24
N ASP A 252 -2.88 18.51 20.96
CA ASP A 252 -1.62 18.29 21.66
C ASP A 252 -0.58 17.52 20.83
N GLY A 253 -0.96 17.03 19.66
CA GLY A 253 -0.11 16.20 18.81
C GLY A 253 0.04 14.77 19.31
N VAL A 254 -0.86 14.26 20.15
CA VAL A 254 -0.86 12.87 20.63
C VAL A 254 -2.10 12.13 20.14
N PHE A 255 -1.92 11.04 19.41
CA PHE A 255 -3.04 10.25 18.89
C PHE A 255 -3.47 9.25 19.98
N GLY A 256 -4.24 9.75 20.94
CA GLY A 256 -4.84 8.96 22.01
C GLY A 256 -6.26 8.49 21.71
N ALA A 257 -6.91 7.93 22.74
CA ALA A 257 -8.29 7.44 22.66
C ALA A 257 -9.30 8.54 22.25
N ALA A 258 -9.08 9.79 22.69
CA ALA A 258 -9.93 10.93 22.33
C ALA A 258 -9.86 11.24 20.82
N THR A 259 -8.67 11.22 20.23
CA THR A 259 -8.46 11.42 18.79
C THR A 259 -9.10 10.28 18.00
N ALA A 260 -8.90 9.02 18.40
CA ALA A 260 -9.54 7.87 17.76
C ALA A 260 -11.07 7.95 17.80
N ALA A 261 -11.65 8.40 18.93
CA ALA A 261 -13.09 8.60 19.06
C ALA A 261 -13.59 9.75 18.17
N ALA A 262 -12.81 10.83 18.02
CA ALA A 262 -13.13 11.92 17.10
C ALA A 262 -13.11 11.47 15.63
N VAL A 263 -12.13 10.64 15.25
CA VAL A 263 -12.07 10.04 13.90
C VAL A 263 -13.28 9.15 13.63
N ARG A 264 -13.68 8.28 14.57
CA ARG A 264 -14.90 7.48 14.44
C ARG A 264 -16.14 8.33 14.23
N ARG A 265 -16.37 9.33 15.10
CA ARG A 265 -17.52 10.24 14.97
C ARG A 265 -17.53 10.99 13.63
N PHE A 266 -16.36 11.43 13.17
CA PHE A 266 -16.24 12.06 11.86
C PHE A 266 -16.60 11.09 10.74
N GLY A 267 -16.05 9.87 10.77
CA GLY A 267 -16.36 8.82 9.78
C GLY A 267 -17.85 8.49 9.73
N ASP A 268 -18.51 8.39 10.89
CA ASP A 268 -19.96 8.17 11.00
C ASP A 268 -20.76 9.30 10.37
N ALA A 269 -20.43 10.54 10.72
CA ALA A 269 -21.12 11.73 10.22
C ALA A 269 -20.91 11.96 8.72
N ALA A 270 -19.75 11.54 8.20
CA ALA A 270 -19.39 11.68 6.79
C ALA A 270 -19.74 10.44 5.93
N GLY A 271 -20.29 9.38 6.53
CA GLY A 271 -20.64 8.14 5.81
C GLY A 271 -19.43 7.38 5.27
N LEU A 272 -18.26 7.49 5.91
CA LEU A 272 -16.97 6.94 5.43
C LEU A 272 -16.66 5.55 6.01
N ARG A 273 -17.65 4.86 6.56
CA ARG A 273 -17.46 3.50 7.06
C ARG A 273 -17.35 2.54 5.89
N SER A 274 -16.14 2.07 5.61
CA SER A 274 -15.91 0.91 4.75
C SER A 274 -16.03 -0.37 5.56
N ASP A 275 -16.40 -1.47 4.91
CA ASP A 275 -16.29 -2.79 5.52
C ASP A 275 -14.84 -3.02 6.00
N PRO A 276 -14.66 -3.55 7.22
CA PRO A 276 -13.33 -3.75 7.74
C PRO A 276 -12.58 -4.76 6.87
N CYS A 277 -11.33 -4.44 6.54
CA CYS A 277 -10.47 -5.40 5.85
C CYS A 277 -10.09 -6.55 6.78
N TYR A 278 -9.55 -7.65 6.24
CA TYR A 278 -9.10 -8.80 7.05
C TYR A 278 -8.14 -8.43 8.19
N ALA A 279 -7.39 -7.32 8.06
CA ALA A 279 -6.52 -6.81 9.12
C ALA A 279 -7.26 -6.33 10.39
N SER A 280 -8.56 -6.02 10.31
CA SER A 280 -9.35 -5.66 11.48
C SER A 280 -9.44 -6.76 12.54
N ARG A 281 -9.11 -8.01 12.17
CA ARG A 281 -9.07 -9.13 13.11
C ARG A 281 -7.95 -9.02 14.15
N VAL A 282 -6.90 -8.24 13.85
CA VAL A 282 -5.73 -8.07 14.74
C VAL A 282 -5.67 -6.69 15.40
N ALA A 283 -6.40 -5.69 14.88
CA ALA A 283 -6.48 -4.37 15.47
C ALA A 283 -7.84 -3.70 15.14
N ASP A 284 -8.38 -2.91 16.07
CA ASP A 284 -9.52 -2.03 15.77
C ASP A 284 -9.05 -0.83 14.92
N GLU A 285 -9.32 -0.90 13.62
CA GLU A 285 -8.94 0.13 12.64
C GLU A 285 -10.01 1.23 12.49
N SER A 286 -11.16 1.12 13.16
CA SER A 286 -12.28 2.08 13.01
C SER A 286 -11.91 3.52 13.41
N GLY A 287 -10.88 3.68 14.24
CA GLY A 287 -10.35 4.97 14.68
C GLY A 287 -9.13 5.46 13.90
N PHE A 288 -8.79 4.85 12.76
CA PHE A 288 -7.64 5.26 11.95
C PHE A 288 -8.02 6.36 10.95
N LEU A 289 -7.08 7.27 10.72
CA LEU A 289 -7.24 8.37 9.76
C LEU A 289 -6.27 8.16 8.59
N GLY A 290 -6.77 7.61 7.49
CA GLY A 290 -6.01 7.30 6.28
C GLY A 290 -6.66 7.79 4.99
N ALA A 291 -6.34 7.13 3.88
CA ALA A 291 -6.73 7.56 2.52
C ALA A 291 -8.24 7.70 2.33
N GLY A 292 -9.05 6.87 3.00
CA GLY A 292 -10.51 6.95 2.95
C GLY A 292 -11.12 8.15 3.69
N ALA A 293 -10.34 8.84 4.54
CA ALA A 293 -10.84 9.91 5.40
C ALA A 293 -10.27 11.29 5.09
N TRP A 294 -8.97 11.38 4.73
CA TRP A 294 -8.31 12.65 4.47
C TRP A 294 -9.03 13.54 3.45
N PRO A 295 -9.47 13.04 2.27
CA PRO A 295 -10.12 13.88 1.27
C PRO A 295 -11.40 14.56 1.76
N ALA A 296 -12.15 13.92 2.66
CA ALA A 296 -13.36 14.48 3.26
C ALA A 296 -13.06 15.44 4.42
N LEU A 297 -11.89 15.30 5.04
CA LEU A 297 -11.50 16.08 6.21
C LEU A 297 -10.96 17.47 5.82
N ILE A 298 -10.15 17.54 4.75
CA ILE A 298 -9.46 18.77 4.31
C ILE A 298 -10.35 19.72 3.49
N ARG A 299 -9.89 20.96 3.31
CA ARG A 299 -10.43 21.96 2.39
C ARG A 299 -9.35 22.99 2.01
N PRO A 300 -9.54 23.79 0.94
CA PRO A 300 -8.70 24.96 0.71
C PRO A 300 -8.76 25.93 1.89
N VAL A 301 -7.64 26.58 2.19
CA VAL A 301 -7.52 27.48 3.34
C VAL A 301 -6.60 28.69 3.06
N GLU A 302 -7.08 29.88 3.43
CA GLU A 302 -6.26 31.08 3.56
C GLU A 302 -5.52 31.06 4.89
N LEU A 303 -4.21 31.25 4.90
CA LEU A 303 -3.41 31.11 6.12
C LEU A 303 -3.58 32.29 7.09
N SER A 304 -4.20 33.38 6.64
CA SER A 304 -4.60 34.51 7.47
C SER A 304 -5.89 34.26 8.25
N GLU A 305 -6.70 33.26 7.86
CA GLU A 305 -7.99 33.04 8.52
C GLU A 305 -7.82 32.43 9.93
N ALA A 306 -8.75 32.78 10.82
CA ALA A 306 -8.83 32.28 12.18
C ALA A 306 -9.69 31.01 12.27
N SER A 307 -9.31 29.97 11.52
CA SER A 307 -9.98 28.66 11.52
C SER A 307 -9.07 27.55 12.07
N GLU A 308 -9.67 26.42 12.45
CA GLU A 308 -8.90 25.24 12.83
C GLU A 308 -8.16 24.65 11.62
N ALA A 309 -8.77 24.68 10.43
CA ALA A 309 -8.09 24.27 9.19
C ALA A 309 -6.82 25.09 8.90
N ALA A 310 -6.83 26.40 9.18
CA ALA A 310 -5.66 27.25 9.01
C ALA A 310 -4.61 26.98 10.09
N ALA A 311 -5.04 26.70 11.32
CA ALA A 311 -4.14 26.25 12.38
C ALA A 311 -3.45 24.92 12.03
N ALA A 312 -4.20 23.98 11.46
CA ALA A 312 -3.66 22.71 10.94
C ALA A 312 -2.62 22.94 9.85
N ALA A 313 -2.92 23.76 8.84
CA ALA A 313 -1.98 24.09 7.77
C ALA A 313 -0.70 24.75 8.32
N ARG A 314 -0.83 25.76 9.20
CA ARG A 314 0.31 26.45 9.82
C ARG A 314 1.21 25.53 10.66
N THR A 315 0.64 24.45 11.21
CA THR A 315 1.38 23.42 11.95
C THR A 315 2.29 22.60 11.04
N LEU A 316 1.90 22.37 9.78
CA LEU A 316 2.66 21.57 8.81
C LEU A 316 3.61 22.41 7.94
N LEU A 317 3.33 23.70 7.80
CA LEU A 317 4.06 24.56 6.88
C LEU A 317 5.48 24.86 7.35
N ARG A 318 6.44 24.49 6.49
CA ARG A 318 7.85 24.87 6.60
C ARG A 318 8.15 26.18 5.87
N ASP A 319 7.48 26.42 4.74
CA ASP A 319 7.57 27.67 3.99
C ASP A 319 6.58 28.71 4.54
N ARG A 320 7.11 29.83 5.02
CA ARG A 320 6.34 30.94 5.60
C ARG A 320 5.88 31.97 4.56
N SER A 321 6.29 31.82 3.29
CA SER A 321 5.89 32.71 2.20
C SER A 321 4.54 32.36 1.59
N LEU A 322 4.08 31.11 1.77
CA LEU A 322 2.76 30.68 1.35
C LEU A 322 1.69 31.47 2.09
N THR A 323 0.67 31.91 1.35
CA THR A 323 -0.50 32.61 1.88
C THR A 323 -1.76 31.73 1.86
N ARG A 324 -1.77 30.67 1.05
CA ARG A 324 -2.91 29.77 0.85
C ARG A 324 -2.44 28.33 0.64
N VAL A 325 -3.26 27.38 1.07
CA VAL A 325 -3.09 25.95 0.83
C VAL A 325 -4.32 25.41 0.10
N GLU A 326 -4.13 24.82 -1.08
CA GLU A 326 -5.19 24.17 -1.83
C GLU A 326 -5.38 22.71 -1.40
N SER A 327 -6.54 22.11 -1.71
CA SER A 327 -6.83 20.69 -1.40
C SER A 327 -5.74 19.73 -1.90
N ARG A 328 -5.12 20.03 -3.05
CA ARG A 328 -4.05 19.22 -3.64
C ARG A 328 -2.73 19.29 -2.88
N ASP A 329 -2.49 20.38 -2.14
CA ASP A 329 -1.22 20.63 -1.45
C ASP A 329 -1.14 19.87 -0.13
N TRP A 330 -2.31 19.62 0.51
CA TRP A 330 -2.41 18.90 1.79
C TRP A 330 -1.69 17.56 1.81
N ARG A 331 -1.78 16.79 0.71
CA ARG A 331 -1.10 15.49 0.64
C ARG A 331 0.42 15.66 0.76
N THR A 332 0.99 16.68 0.12
CA THR A 332 2.42 16.97 0.21
C THR A 332 2.77 17.46 1.61
N LEU A 333 1.98 18.39 2.18
CA LEU A 333 2.20 18.91 3.53
C LEU A 333 2.17 17.82 4.61
N LEU A 334 1.23 16.89 4.51
CA LEU A 334 1.06 15.79 5.46
C LEU A 334 2.17 14.72 5.33
N ASN A 335 2.88 14.66 4.20
CA ASN A 335 4.02 13.76 4.02
C ASN A 335 5.38 14.41 4.31
N GLY A 336 5.42 15.74 4.44
CA GLY A 336 6.63 16.55 4.66
C GLY A 336 7.17 16.53 6.08
#